data_AF-A0A914LH53-F1
#
_entry.id   AF-A0A914LH53-F1
#
_cell.length_a   1.000
_cell.length_b   1.000
_cell.length_c   1.000
_cell.angle_alpha   90.00
_cell.angle_beta   90.00
_cell.angle_gamma   90.00
#
_symmetry.space_group_name_H-M   'P 1'
#
loop_
_entity.id
_entity.type
_entity.pdbx_description
1 polymer ?
#
loop_
_entity_poly.entity_id
_entity_poly.type
_entity_poly.pdbx_seq_one_letter_code
_entity_poly.pdbx_strand_id
1 'polypeptide(L)'
;MVQLPLNIIATGNDFIGDNLNNNSLKFISSQKFLLADILKASALFLLVLWTILANFLVFIVLYKNPRLQTVPNLLVGNLALSDFCLALIVLPLSSVYACAGEWLFNDTLCQIFVSADILCSTASIWNLSIVGLDRYWAITSPVAYLNKRNKKTACIMIVTVWSFSALISLAPLLGWKQVAEHGNLVELNGTWQCERRKIPSFPVFFLSN
;
A
#
# COMPACT_ATOMS: atom_id res chain seq x y z
N MET A 1 45.48 64.43 3.45
CA MET A 1 44.56 63.54 4.18
C MET A 1 44.03 62.54 3.19
N VAL A 2 44.55 61.32 3.21
CA VAL A 2 44.23 60.25 2.25
C VAL A 2 43.03 59.48 2.81
N GLN A 3 41.91 59.41 2.07
CA GLN A 3 40.78 58.53 2.38
C GLN A 3 40.75 57.37 1.38
N LEU A 4 40.99 56.14 1.87
CA LEU A 4 40.73 54.89 1.15
C LEU A 4 39.22 54.70 0.95
N PRO A 5 38.75 54.11 -0.17
CA PRO A 5 37.32 53.85 -0.37
C PRO A 5 36.86 52.58 0.35
N LEU A 6 35.86 52.72 1.23
CA LEU A 6 35.18 51.64 1.96
C LEU A 6 34.23 50.77 1.09
N ASN A 7 34.07 51.08 -0.21
CA ASN A 7 33.03 50.49 -1.06
C ASN A 7 33.33 49.12 -1.69
N ILE A 8 34.58 48.65 -1.64
CA ILE A 8 34.94 47.31 -2.15
C ILE A 8 34.57 46.20 -1.15
N ILE A 9 34.47 46.54 0.15
CA ILE A 9 34.15 45.56 1.20
C ILE A 9 32.63 45.28 1.26
N ALA A 10 31.78 46.28 0.99
CA ALA A 10 30.31 46.11 1.01
C ALA A 10 29.81 45.19 -0.11
N THR A 11 30.31 45.37 -1.34
CA THR A 11 29.94 44.53 -2.49
C THR A 11 30.48 43.11 -2.40
N GLY A 12 31.63 42.90 -1.75
CA GLY A 12 32.15 41.58 -1.44
C GLY A 12 31.33 40.86 -0.36
N ASN A 13 30.89 41.56 0.69
CA ASN A 13 30.15 40.97 1.80
C ASN A 13 28.73 40.53 1.41
N ASP A 14 28.03 41.30 0.57
CA ASP A 14 26.69 40.93 0.09
C ASP A 14 26.74 39.72 -0.86
N PHE A 15 27.72 39.70 -1.79
CA PHE A 15 27.90 38.59 -2.72
C PHE A 15 28.38 37.30 -2.02
N ILE A 16 29.23 37.43 -0.99
CA ILE A 16 29.65 36.30 -0.13
C ILE A 16 28.48 35.84 0.75
N GLY A 17 27.69 36.76 1.31
CA GLY A 17 26.50 36.47 2.11
C GLY A 17 25.44 35.69 1.31
N ASP A 18 25.15 36.11 0.08
CA ASP A 18 24.19 35.43 -0.79
C ASP A 18 24.65 34.03 -1.22
N ASN A 19 25.95 33.86 -1.52
CA ASN A 19 26.50 32.52 -1.83
C ASN A 19 26.49 31.58 -0.63
N LEU A 20 26.83 32.08 0.57
CA LEU A 20 26.76 31.30 1.81
C LEU A 20 25.32 30.91 2.14
N ASN A 21 24.36 31.81 1.96
CA ASN A 21 22.93 31.53 2.17
C ASN A 21 22.40 30.51 1.16
N ASN A 22 22.72 30.65 -0.13
CA ASN A 22 22.30 29.72 -1.18
C ASN A 22 22.87 28.31 -0.98
N ASN A 23 24.15 28.21 -0.60
CA ASN A 23 24.79 26.92 -0.31
C ASN A 23 24.22 26.27 0.96
N SER A 24 23.96 27.07 1.99
CA SER A 24 23.33 26.60 3.23
C SER A 24 21.89 26.13 2.99
N LEU A 25 21.10 26.87 2.19
CA LEU A 25 19.74 26.46 1.80
C LEU A 25 19.74 25.18 0.97
N LYS A 26 20.66 25.04 0.00
CA LYS A 26 20.83 23.79 -0.76
C LYS A 26 21.20 22.62 0.16
N PHE A 27 22.12 22.83 1.10
CA PHE A 27 22.52 21.81 2.07
C PHE A 27 21.35 21.40 2.98
N ILE A 28 20.60 22.37 3.53
CA ILE A 28 19.43 22.11 4.37
C ILE A 28 18.33 21.40 3.58
N SER A 29 18.08 21.80 2.33
CA SER A 29 17.07 21.15 1.47
C SER A 29 17.45 19.70 1.13
N SER A 30 18.74 19.45 0.84
CA SER A 30 19.28 18.11 0.60
C SER A 30 19.19 17.22 1.85
N GLN A 31 19.54 17.75 3.02
CA GLN A 31 19.42 17.04 4.30
C GLN A 31 17.95 16.74 4.65
N LYS A 32 17.03 17.69 4.42
CA LYS A 32 15.59 17.47 4.63
C LYS A 32 15.03 16.38 3.71
N PHE A 33 15.45 16.36 2.44
CA PHE A 33 15.04 15.36 1.47
C PHE A 33 15.56 13.96 1.87
N LEU A 34 16.86 13.84 2.15
CA LEU A 34 17.47 12.60 2.62
C LEU A 34 16.86 12.08 3.92
N LEU A 35 16.61 12.97 4.88
CA LEU A 35 15.98 12.60 6.15
C LEU A 35 14.55 12.10 5.93
N ALA A 36 13.78 12.75 5.05
CA ALA A 36 12.43 12.31 4.71
C ALA A 36 12.42 10.91 4.09
N ASP A 37 13.35 10.62 3.18
CA ASP A 37 13.48 9.30 2.54
C ASP A 37 13.89 8.21 3.53
N ILE A 38 14.85 8.51 4.43
CA ILE A 38 15.28 7.57 5.48
C ILE A 38 14.12 7.30 6.47
N LEU A 39 13.39 8.34 6.87
CA LEU A 39 12.23 8.20 7.75
C LEU A 39 11.13 7.38 7.10
N LYS A 40 10.84 7.62 5.82
CA LYS A 40 9.87 6.85 5.03
C LYS A 40 10.29 5.38 4.92
N ALA A 41 11.53 5.12 4.51
CA ALA A 41 12.05 3.76 4.34
C ALA A 41 12.04 2.98 5.67
N SER A 42 12.48 3.61 6.77
CA SER A 42 12.47 2.99 8.09
C SER A 42 11.05 2.74 8.61
N ALA A 43 10.13 3.68 8.44
CA ALA A 43 8.73 3.51 8.81
C ALA A 43 8.06 2.37 8.03
N LEU A 44 8.25 2.32 6.71
CA LEU A 44 7.71 1.25 5.86
C LEU A 44 8.30 -0.12 6.26
N PHE A 45 9.61 -0.18 6.48
CA PHE A 45 10.26 -1.42 6.90
C PHE A 45 9.73 -1.93 8.26
N LEU A 46 9.60 -1.05 9.25
CA LEU A 46 9.05 -1.41 10.55
C LEU A 46 7.59 -1.87 10.45
N LEU A 47 6.77 -1.20 9.62
CA LEU A 47 5.39 -1.59 9.38
C LEU A 47 5.31 -2.98 8.76
N VAL A 48 6.13 -3.27 7.74
CA VAL A 48 6.18 -4.59 7.10
C VAL A 48 6.55 -5.67 8.11
N LEU A 49 7.61 -5.47 8.88
CA LEU A 49 8.03 -6.43 9.91
C LEU A 49 6.94 -6.65 10.95
N TRP A 50 6.31 -5.58 11.42
CA TRP A 50 5.23 -5.66 12.39
C TRP A 50 4.03 -6.45 11.85
N THR A 51 3.59 -6.15 10.62
CA THR A 51 2.47 -6.84 9.97
C THR A 51 2.77 -8.32 9.76
N ILE A 52 4.00 -8.67 9.35
CA ILE A 52 4.42 -10.07 9.20
C ILE A 52 4.37 -10.79 10.55
N LEU A 53 5.03 -10.23 11.58
CA LEU A 53 5.11 -10.84 12.90
C LEU A 53 3.74 -11.02 13.55
N ALA A 54 2.90 -9.99 13.53
CA ALA A 54 1.58 -10.01 14.13
C ALA A 54 0.67 -11.06 13.47
N ASN A 55 0.58 -11.05 12.14
CA ASN A 55 -0.29 -11.99 11.42
C ASN A 55 0.24 -13.42 11.47
N PHE A 56 1.56 -13.61 11.40
CA PHE A 56 2.16 -14.94 11.52
C PHE A 56 1.95 -15.55 12.90
N LEU A 57 2.07 -14.74 13.97
CA LEU A 57 1.79 -15.20 15.33
C LEU A 57 0.32 -15.62 15.49
N VAL A 58 -0.62 -14.82 14.97
CA VAL A 58 -2.06 -15.17 14.97
C VAL A 58 -2.28 -16.50 14.25
N PHE A 59 -1.68 -16.69 13.07
CA PHE A 59 -1.79 -17.93 12.32
C PHE A 59 -1.22 -19.13 13.10
N ILE A 60 -0.03 -19.01 13.70
CA ILE A 60 0.58 -20.07 14.52
C ILE A 60 -0.30 -20.43 15.70
N VAL A 61 -0.83 -19.44 16.43
CA VAL A 61 -1.67 -19.67 17.62
C VAL A 61 -2.92 -20.45 17.25
N LEU A 62 -3.55 -20.12 16.12
CA LEU A 62 -4.75 -20.81 15.63
C LEU A 62 -4.44 -22.22 15.09
N TYR A 63 -3.30 -22.38 14.41
CA TYR A 63 -2.86 -23.67 13.90
C TYR A 63 -2.51 -24.66 15.01
N LYS A 64 -1.72 -24.21 16.01
CA LYS A 64 -1.23 -25.06 17.11
C LYS A 64 -2.29 -25.42 18.15
N ASN A 65 -3.40 -24.67 18.24
CA ASN A 65 -4.42 -24.91 19.26
C ASN A 65 -5.72 -25.43 18.62
N PRO A 66 -5.92 -26.77 18.53
CA PRO A 66 -7.16 -27.36 18.01
C PRO A 66 -8.43 -26.89 18.74
N ARG A 67 -8.31 -26.58 20.04
CA ARG A 67 -9.41 -26.04 20.85
C ARG A 67 -9.91 -24.68 20.36
N LEU A 68 -9.04 -23.91 19.70
CA LEU A 68 -9.38 -22.61 19.13
C LEU A 68 -9.85 -22.71 17.66
N GLN A 69 -9.87 -23.89 17.03
CA GLN A 69 -10.28 -24.08 15.63
C GLN A 69 -11.81 -24.07 15.44
N THR A 70 -12.41 -22.98 15.87
CA THR A 70 -13.83 -22.72 15.70
C THR A 70 -14.08 -21.89 14.44
N VAL A 71 -15.29 -21.89 13.87
CA VAL A 71 -15.60 -21.18 12.60
C VAL A 71 -15.14 -19.70 12.60
N PRO A 72 -15.47 -18.87 13.61
CA PRO A 72 -15.01 -17.49 13.68
C PRO A 72 -13.48 -17.37 13.73
N ASN A 73 -12.82 -18.26 14.47
CA ASN A 73 -11.37 -18.24 14.61
C ASN A 73 -10.66 -18.71 13.32
N LEU A 74 -11.27 -19.60 12.55
CA LEU A 74 -10.77 -19.96 11.21
C LEU A 74 -10.86 -18.78 10.24
N LEU A 75 -11.90 -17.94 10.33
CA LEU A 75 -12.01 -16.71 9.55
C LEU A 75 -10.93 -15.69 9.92
N VAL A 76 -10.64 -15.53 11.22
CA VAL A 76 -9.50 -14.71 11.70
C VAL A 76 -8.18 -15.28 11.17
N GLY A 77 -8.03 -16.60 11.13
CA GLY A 77 -6.86 -17.24 10.52
C GLY A 77 -6.73 -16.98 9.03
N ASN A 78 -7.83 -16.97 8.28
CA ASN A 78 -7.84 -16.63 6.85
C ASN A 78 -7.46 -15.17 6.60
N LEU A 79 -7.95 -14.25 7.45
CA LEU A 79 -7.55 -12.85 7.42
C LEU A 79 -6.04 -12.70 7.67
N ALA A 80 -5.53 -13.33 8.74
CA ALA A 80 -4.11 -13.30 9.06
C ALA A 80 -3.23 -13.87 7.93
N LEU A 81 -3.67 -14.96 7.29
CA LEU A 81 -2.96 -15.53 6.14
C LEU A 81 -2.94 -14.57 4.95
N SER A 82 -4.06 -13.91 4.64
CA SER A 82 -4.15 -12.92 3.56
C SER A 82 -3.23 -11.72 3.80
N ASP A 83 -3.26 -11.16 5.02
CA ASP A 83 -2.44 -10.01 5.38
C ASP A 83 -0.94 -10.36 5.43
N PHE A 84 -0.60 -11.58 5.84
CA PHE A 84 0.78 -12.08 5.78
C PHE A 84 1.28 -12.19 4.34
N CYS A 85 0.48 -12.73 3.41
CA CYS A 85 0.83 -12.79 1.99
C CYS A 85 0.99 -11.39 1.38
N LEU A 86 0.10 -10.44 1.71
CA LEU A 86 0.22 -9.04 1.31
C LEU A 86 1.53 -8.43 1.83
N ALA A 87 1.86 -8.67 3.09
CA ALA A 87 3.06 -8.11 3.71
C ALA A 87 4.37 -8.69 3.18
N LEU A 88 4.36 -9.94 2.71
CA LEU A 88 5.54 -10.57 2.09
C LEU A 88 5.73 -10.19 0.63
N ILE A 89 4.66 -9.99 -0.14
CA ILE A 89 4.74 -9.85 -1.60
C ILE A 89 4.53 -8.40 -2.03
N VAL A 90 3.43 -7.78 -1.59
CA VAL A 90 3.01 -6.46 -2.07
C VAL A 90 3.82 -5.37 -1.38
N LEU A 91 3.95 -5.43 -0.05
CA LEU A 91 4.60 -4.34 0.69
C LEU A 91 6.09 -4.15 0.37
N PRO A 92 6.91 -5.19 0.13
CA PRO A 92 8.32 -4.98 -0.23
C PRO A 92 8.49 -4.34 -1.62
N LEU A 93 7.71 -4.77 -2.61
CA LEU A 93 7.69 -4.12 -3.93
C LEU A 93 7.24 -2.66 -3.82
N SER A 94 6.19 -2.41 -3.02
CA SER A 94 5.70 -1.06 -2.74
C SER A 94 6.78 -0.20 -2.06
N SER A 95 7.53 -0.75 -1.10
CA SER A 95 8.62 -0.03 -0.44
C SER A 95 9.76 0.32 -1.39
N VAL A 96 10.15 -0.62 -2.28
CA VAL A 96 11.19 -0.35 -3.29
C VAL A 96 10.73 0.76 -4.23
N TYR A 97 9.50 0.66 -4.75
CA TYR A 97 8.91 1.69 -5.60
C TYR A 97 8.87 3.06 -4.91
N ALA A 98 8.47 3.07 -3.63
CA ALA A 98 8.36 4.30 -2.85
C ALA A 98 9.72 4.95 -2.56
N CYS A 99 10.80 4.17 -2.43
CA CYS A 99 12.16 4.70 -2.23
C CYS A 99 12.86 5.07 -3.54
N ALA A 100 12.62 4.31 -4.62
CA ALA A 100 13.21 4.59 -5.93
C ALA A 100 12.58 5.82 -6.60
N GLY A 101 11.32 6.12 -6.31
CA GLY A 101 10.57 7.20 -6.97
C GLY A 101 10.12 6.86 -8.39
N GLU A 102 10.51 5.70 -8.89
CA GLU A 102 10.13 5.14 -10.18
C GLU A 102 9.99 3.62 -10.10
N TRP A 103 9.26 3.06 -11.07
CA TRP A 103 9.05 1.63 -11.22
C TRP A 103 10.22 1.00 -11.97
N LEU A 104 11.07 0.28 -11.23
CA LEU A 104 12.29 -0.35 -11.76
C LEU A 104 12.06 -1.70 -12.46
N PHE A 105 10.83 -2.23 -12.41
CA PHE A 105 10.53 -3.58 -12.92
C PHE A 105 9.81 -3.53 -14.29
N ASN A 106 9.56 -4.69 -14.88
CA ASN A 106 8.82 -4.79 -16.15
C ASN A 106 7.31 -4.49 -15.98
N ASP A 107 6.62 -4.28 -17.11
CA ASP A 107 5.17 -4.03 -17.15
C ASP A 107 4.37 -5.20 -16.56
N THR A 108 4.78 -6.45 -16.82
CA THR A 108 4.13 -7.64 -16.26
C THR A 108 4.12 -7.62 -14.73
N LEU A 109 5.24 -7.27 -14.08
CA LEU A 109 5.32 -7.14 -12.63
C LEU A 109 4.47 -5.97 -12.12
N CYS A 110 4.38 -4.86 -12.86
CA CYS A 110 3.46 -3.77 -12.50
C CYS A 110 2.00 -4.23 -12.51
N GLN A 111 1.60 -4.98 -13.55
CA GLN A 111 0.24 -5.54 -13.64
C GLN A 111 -0.04 -6.54 -12.51
N ILE A 112 0.91 -7.43 -12.20
CA ILE A 112 0.78 -8.38 -11.09
C ILE A 112 0.70 -7.65 -9.76
N PHE A 113 1.58 -6.67 -9.53
CA PHE A 113 1.63 -5.86 -8.31
C PHE A 113 0.29 -5.15 -8.06
N VAL A 114 -0.23 -4.43 -9.05
CA VAL A 114 -1.52 -3.73 -8.94
C VAL A 114 -2.67 -4.71 -8.73
N SER A 115 -2.68 -5.83 -9.46
CA SER A 115 -3.73 -6.84 -9.32
C SER A 115 -3.70 -7.50 -7.94
N ALA A 116 -2.51 -7.78 -7.42
CA ALA A 116 -2.30 -8.35 -6.08
C ALA A 116 -2.69 -7.36 -4.98
N ASP A 117 -2.33 -6.08 -5.09
CA ASP A 117 -2.75 -5.03 -4.15
C ASP A 117 -4.28 -4.95 -4.03
N ILE A 118 -4.97 -4.95 -5.18
CA ILE A 118 -6.43 -4.93 -5.25
C ILE A 118 -7.03 -6.23 -4.69
N LEU A 119 -6.50 -7.39 -5.09
CA LEU A 119 -6.98 -8.70 -4.63
C LEU A 119 -6.85 -8.83 -3.11
N CYS A 120 -5.69 -8.50 -2.54
CA CYS A 120 -5.45 -8.60 -1.11
C CYS A 120 -6.30 -7.59 -0.33
N SER A 121 -6.38 -6.34 -0.77
CA SER A 121 -7.21 -5.31 -0.12
C SER A 121 -8.69 -5.71 -0.11
N THR A 122 -9.21 -6.19 -1.24
CA THR A 122 -10.60 -6.66 -1.34
C THR A 122 -10.84 -7.93 -0.52
N ALA A 123 -9.86 -8.85 -0.47
CA ALA A 123 -9.94 -10.04 0.38
C ALA A 123 -10.04 -9.68 1.86
N SER A 124 -9.26 -8.72 2.35
CA SER A 124 -9.32 -8.28 3.74
C SER A 124 -10.67 -7.64 4.07
N ILE A 125 -11.27 -6.84 3.17
CA ILE A 125 -12.62 -6.27 3.34
C ILE A 125 -13.68 -7.37 3.41
N TRP A 126 -13.65 -8.34 2.49
CA TRP A 126 -14.61 -9.43 2.46
C TRP A 126 -14.48 -10.36 3.67
N ASN A 127 -13.25 -10.62 4.11
CA ASN A 127 -12.97 -11.35 5.35
C ASN A 127 -13.59 -10.66 6.57
N LEU A 128 -13.38 -9.34 6.72
CA LEU A 128 -13.98 -8.56 7.80
C LEU A 128 -15.52 -8.55 7.73
N SER A 129 -16.07 -8.45 6.52
CA SER A 129 -17.51 -8.48 6.29
C SER A 129 -18.12 -9.81 6.71
N ILE A 130 -17.47 -10.92 6.37
CA ILE A 130 -17.89 -12.27 6.76
C ILE A 130 -17.79 -12.48 8.27
N VAL A 131 -16.73 -11.99 8.92
CA VAL A 131 -16.62 -12.02 10.39
C VAL A 131 -17.78 -11.25 11.03
N GLY A 132 -18.14 -10.08 10.47
CA GLY A 132 -19.30 -9.31 10.91
C GLY A 132 -20.62 -10.07 10.72
N LEU A 133 -20.80 -10.71 9.57
CA LEU A 133 -22.00 -11.49 9.24
C LEU A 133 -22.16 -12.74 10.11
N ASP A 134 -21.05 -13.45 10.39
CA ASP A 134 -21.03 -14.59 11.31
C ASP A 134 -21.48 -14.16 12.72
N ARG A 135 -20.97 -13.02 13.21
CA ARG A 135 -21.40 -12.44 14.49
C ARG A 135 -22.87 -12.01 14.47
N TYR A 136 -23.32 -11.41 13.37
CA TYR A 136 -24.72 -11.02 13.22
C TYR A 136 -25.64 -12.23 13.34
N TRP A 137 -25.37 -13.32 12.61
CA TRP A 137 -26.18 -14.54 12.69
C TRP A 137 -26.14 -15.22 14.05
N ALA A 138 -24.99 -15.20 14.74
CA ALA A 138 -24.88 -15.71 16.10
C ALA A 138 -25.79 -14.98 17.09
N ILE A 139 -25.98 -13.67 16.89
CA ILE A 139 -26.82 -12.81 17.74
C ILE A 139 -28.31 -12.96 17.38
N THR A 140 -28.67 -12.90 16.09
CA THR A 140 -30.09 -12.84 15.68
C THR A 140 -30.78 -14.20 15.65
N SER A 141 -30.04 -15.30 15.54
CA SER A 141 -30.64 -16.64 15.36
C SER A 141 -29.78 -17.75 16.00
N PRO A 142 -29.65 -17.76 17.34
CA PRO A 142 -28.71 -18.63 18.04
C PRO A 142 -28.96 -20.13 17.82
N VAL A 143 -30.22 -20.58 17.81
CA VAL A 143 -30.57 -22.01 17.66
C VAL A 143 -30.26 -22.53 16.25
N ALA A 144 -30.60 -21.75 15.21
CA ALA A 144 -30.28 -22.09 13.82
C ALA A 144 -28.76 -22.00 13.55
N TYR A 145 -28.10 -21.02 14.17
CA TYR A 145 -26.65 -20.82 14.06
C TYR A 145 -25.87 -22.02 14.62
N LEU A 146 -26.27 -22.56 15.78
CA LEU A 146 -25.62 -23.74 16.38
C LEU A 146 -25.69 -24.97 15.46
N ASN A 147 -26.82 -25.20 14.79
CA ASN A 147 -26.99 -26.33 13.85
C ASN A 147 -26.20 -26.17 12.55
N LYS A 148 -25.88 -24.94 12.14
CA LYS A 148 -25.18 -24.65 10.88
C LYS A 148 -23.66 -24.51 11.03
N ARG A 149 -23.15 -24.62 12.27
CA ARG A 149 -21.74 -24.35 12.61
C ARG A 149 -20.81 -25.53 12.30
N ASN A 150 -20.51 -25.76 11.04
CA ASN A 150 -19.61 -26.81 10.58
C ASN A 150 -18.41 -26.23 9.80
N LYS A 151 -17.26 -26.93 9.87
CA LYS A 151 -16.01 -26.52 9.19
C LYS A 151 -16.19 -26.38 7.66
N LYS A 152 -17.13 -27.14 7.09
CA LYS A 152 -17.51 -27.03 5.67
C LYS A 152 -18.06 -25.65 5.32
N THR A 153 -18.94 -25.07 6.15
CA THR A 153 -19.46 -23.72 5.93
C THR A 153 -18.35 -22.67 6.00
N ALA A 154 -17.41 -22.80 6.94
CA ALA A 154 -16.24 -21.91 7.00
C ALA A 154 -15.38 -21.98 5.73
N CYS A 155 -15.15 -23.18 5.20
CA CYS A 155 -14.42 -23.38 3.96
C CYS A 155 -15.16 -22.73 2.76
N ILE A 156 -16.48 -22.91 2.66
CA ILE A 156 -17.31 -22.27 1.63
C ILE A 156 -17.20 -20.75 1.71
N MET A 157 -17.27 -20.18 2.92
CA MET A 157 -17.12 -18.73 3.14
C MET A 157 -15.75 -18.23 2.65
N ILE A 158 -14.67 -18.92 3.01
CA ILE A 158 -13.31 -18.59 2.56
C ILE A 158 -13.23 -18.63 1.04
N VAL A 159 -13.66 -19.72 0.40
CA VAL A 159 -13.65 -19.85 -1.07
C VAL A 159 -14.45 -18.72 -1.72
N THR A 160 -15.57 -18.32 -1.12
CA THR A 160 -16.40 -17.22 -1.59
C THR A 160 -15.64 -15.89 -1.55
N VAL A 161 -14.91 -15.59 -0.46
CA VAL A 161 -14.05 -14.40 -0.35
C VAL A 161 -13.04 -14.37 -1.48
N TRP A 162 -12.26 -15.44 -1.65
CA TRP A 162 -11.23 -15.52 -2.68
C TRP A 162 -11.82 -15.39 -4.08
N SER A 163 -13.00 -15.96 -4.32
CA SER A 163 -13.71 -15.87 -5.61
C SER A 163 -14.17 -14.44 -5.89
N PHE A 164 -14.75 -13.74 -4.92
CA PHE A 164 -15.18 -12.33 -5.09
C PHE A 164 -13.98 -11.39 -5.25
N SER A 165 -12.92 -11.57 -4.47
CA SER A 165 -11.70 -10.80 -4.61
C SER A 165 -11.03 -11.02 -5.96
N ALA A 166 -10.95 -12.27 -6.43
CA ALA A 166 -10.45 -12.60 -7.76
C ALA A 166 -11.34 -12.02 -8.85
N LEU A 167 -12.66 -12.07 -8.70
CA LEU A 167 -13.59 -11.46 -9.66
C LEU A 167 -13.36 -9.95 -9.76
N ILE A 168 -13.19 -9.26 -8.64
CA ILE A 168 -12.95 -7.81 -8.61
C ILE A 168 -11.56 -7.48 -9.19
N SER A 169 -10.53 -8.27 -8.89
CA SER A 169 -9.18 -8.03 -9.41
C SER A 169 -9.02 -8.42 -10.89
N LEU A 170 -9.80 -9.39 -11.38
CA LEU A 170 -9.82 -9.84 -12.78
C LEU A 170 -10.80 -9.05 -13.66
N ALA A 171 -11.79 -8.36 -13.08
CA ALA A 171 -12.72 -7.51 -13.84
C ALA A 171 -12.00 -6.48 -14.74
N PRO A 172 -10.89 -5.83 -14.30
CA PRO A 172 -10.06 -4.98 -15.14
C PRO A 172 -9.31 -5.70 -16.28
N LEU A 173 -9.15 -7.03 -16.21
CA LEU A 173 -8.46 -7.87 -17.20
C LEU A 173 -9.42 -8.50 -18.21
N LEU A 174 -10.68 -8.79 -17.82
CA LEU A 174 -11.72 -9.42 -18.65
C LEU A 174 -12.46 -8.48 -19.61
N GLY A 175 -11.95 -7.27 -19.86
CA GLY A 175 -12.52 -6.37 -20.87
C GLY A 175 -13.46 -5.28 -20.36
N TRP A 176 -13.63 -5.08 -19.04
CA TRP A 176 -14.11 -3.78 -18.51
C TRP A 176 -13.08 -2.65 -18.71
N LYS A 177 -11.95 -2.99 -19.33
CA LYS A 177 -10.88 -2.10 -19.75
C LYS A 177 -11.35 -1.33 -21.00
N GLN A 178 -11.58 -0.02 -20.85
CA GLN A 178 -11.26 0.90 -21.95
C GLN A 178 -9.80 0.63 -22.29
N VAL A 179 -9.52 0.17 -23.51
CA VAL A 179 -8.18 -0.24 -23.95
C VAL A 179 -7.28 0.99 -23.90
N ALA A 180 -6.63 1.23 -22.76
CA ALA A 180 -5.45 2.08 -22.71
C ALA A 180 -4.33 1.30 -23.41
N GLU A 181 -3.79 1.87 -24.49
CA GLU A 181 -2.68 1.30 -25.28
C GLU A 181 -1.44 0.97 -24.41
N HIS A 182 -1.30 1.62 -23.26
CA HIS A 182 -0.22 1.42 -22.29
C HIS A 182 -0.85 0.95 -20.98
N GLY A 183 -0.43 -0.20 -20.43
CA GLY A 183 -1.06 -0.92 -19.32
C GLY A 183 -1.23 -0.15 -18.01
N ASN A 184 -0.64 -0.64 -16.90
CA ASN A 184 -0.56 0.11 -15.64
C ASN A 184 0.79 0.86 -15.54
N LEU A 185 1.72 0.55 -16.44
CA LEU A 185 3.02 1.19 -16.54
C LEU A 185 2.94 2.37 -17.51
N VAL A 186 3.28 3.56 -17.03
CA VAL A 186 3.23 4.82 -17.80
C VAL A 186 4.53 5.59 -17.60
N GLU A 187 5.07 6.17 -18.67
CA GLU A 187 6.20 7.08 -18.58
C GLU A 187 5.72 8.50 -18.26
N LEU A 188 6.14 9.06 -17.13
CA LEU A 188 5.82 10.42 -16.69
C LEU A 188 7.14 11.18 -16.45
N ASN A 189 7.33 12.28 -17.16
CA ASN A 189 8.54 13.13 -17.06
C ASN A 189 9.87 12.34 -17.20
N GLY A 190 9.90 11.35 -18.09
CA GLY A 190 11.10 10.51 -18.31
C GLY A 190 11.31 9.42 -17.25
N THR A 191 10.35 9.17 -16.37
CA THR A 191 10.41 8.10 -15.35
C THR A 191 9.26 7.12 -15.53
N TRP A 192 9.49 5.83 -15.26
CA TRP A 192 8.44 4.82 -15.31
C TRP A 192 7.63 4.82 -14.02
N GLN A 193 6.31 4.89 -14.12
CA GLN A 193 5.40 4.92 -12.98
C GLN A 193 4.41 3.76 -13.09
N CYS A 194 4.23 3.02 -11.99
CA CYS A 194 3.24 1.97 -11.90
C CYS A 194 2.02 2.52 -11.14
N GLU A 195 1.06 3.04 -11.88
CA GLU A 195 -0.09 3.72 -11.32
C GLU A 195 -1.31 2.79 -11.26
N ARG A 196 -2.07 2.86 -10.16
CA ARG A 196 -3.36 2.19 -10.09
C ARG A 196 -4.29 2.94 -11.02
N ARG A 197 -4.65 2.32 -12.16
CA ARG A 197 -5.48 2.88 -13.25
C ARG A 197 -6.37 4.02 -12.76
N LYS A 198 -5.92 5.27 -12.95
CA LYS A 198 -6.81 6.43 -12.84
C LYS A 198 -7.81 6.27 -13.96
N ILE A 199 -9.03 5.83 -13.64
CA ILE A 199 -10.14 5.99 -14.56
C ILE A 199 -10.16 7.49 -14.88
N PRO A 200 -10.25 7.93 -16.14
CA PRO A 200 -10.32 9.34 -16.50
C PRO A 200 -11.64 10.01 -16.05
N SER A 201 -12.24 9.56 -14.94
CA SER A 201 -13.47 10.10 -14.37
C SER A 201 -13.26 11.25 -13.39
N PHE A 202 -12.04 11.82 -13.28
CA PHE A 202 -11.83 13.06 -12.52
C PHE A 202 -11.02 14.17 -13.23
N PRO A 203 -11.30 14.54 -14.49
CA PRO A 203 -11.05 15.91 -14.94
C PRO A 203 -12.09 16.91 -14.40
N VAL A 204 -13.01 16.51 -13.52
CA VAL A 204 -14.22 17.30 -13.19
C VAL A 204 -14.01 18.45 -12.17
N PHE A 205 -12.79 18.69 -11.65
CA PHE A 205 -12.59 19.81 -10.69
C PHE A 205 -11.39 20.74 -10.93
N PHE A 206 -10.66 20.63 -12.05
CA PHE A 206 -9.55 21.55 -12.34
C PHE A 206 -9.66 22.29 -13.68
N LEU A 207 -10.87 22.47 -14.19
CA LEU A 207 -11.16 23.48 -15.22
C LEU A 207 -12.44 24.23 -14.87
N SER A 208 -12.35 25.19 -13.94
CA SER A 208 -13.18 26.41 -13.88
C SER A 208 -12.87 27.20 -12.61
N ASN A 209 -11.77 27.97 -12.62
CA ASN A 209 -11.73 29.44 -12.49
C ASN A 209 -10.27 29.89 -12.32
#